data_AF-A0A9P1IUI6-F1
#
_entry.id   AF-A0A9P1IUI6-F1
#
_cell.length_a   1.000
_cell.length_b   1.000
_cell.length_c   1.000
_cell.angle_alpha   90.00
_cell.angle_beta   90.00
_cell.angle_gamma   90.00
#
_symmetry.space_group_name_H-M   'P 1'
#
loop_
_entity.id
_entity.type
_entity.pdbx_description
1 polymer ?
#
loop_
_entity_poly.entity_id
_entity_poly.type
_entity_poly.pdbx_seq_one_letter_code
_entity_poly.pdbx_strand_id
1 'polypeptide(L)'
;MSDIEASIFFFKWSKTALDTYTSTIKSNYFKLLVEHCTKARANDEESSKMFDIDELGADPRVVKDDREDIKRRLKDAQKQIYLKEEIVKTKKPVSLGELATLYRLKTLLKMCEKLIEIMARMVKWMDENKALLRKFSESIKIFPFCRKMFEAVCAVGEIFQLKSIEWQSCKYAKMLDPSKTDYSCKLNAELQILEAKVYCPQFMTMVNYFRTVVYIMGCSFTGMLETIFLKISHERCEIRSREINSILKLLPPQFLFTKDYAKLSRRTSMLLEIPPKNERSFPMVSERPILDASSTRKSSKSKSKKDSHKSESKKSKKRIKSQKTSQKSGHEKRRCFREE
;
A
#
# COMPACT_ATOMS: atom_id res chain seq x y z
N MET A 1 -32.76 -13.49 16.51
CA MET A 1 -31.60 -14.07 15.79
C MET A 1 -30.35 -13.44 16.37
N SER A 2 -29.31 -14.20 16.74
CA SER A 2 -28.21 -13.62 17.53
C SER A 2 -27.18 -12.92 16.63
N ASP A 3 -27.06 -11.58 16.76
CA ASP A 3 -26.11 -10.74 16.02
C ASP A 3 -24.66 -11.25 16.14
N ILE A 4 -24.31 -11.89 17.25
CA ILE A 4 -22.97 -12.45 17.47
C ILE A 4 -22.66 -13.62 16.52
N GLU A 5 -23.66 -14.46 16.23
CA GLU A 5 -23.46 -15.61 15.35
C GLU A 5 -23.32 -15.17 13.88
N ALA A 6 -24.08 -14.15 13.48
CA ALA A 6 -23.92 -13.50 12.19
C ALA A 6 -22.54 -12.84 12.08
N SER A 7 -22.09 -12.17 13.14
CA SER A 7 -20.77 -11.52 13.20
C SER A 7 -19.63 -12.53 13.01
N ILE A 8 -19.67 -13.65 13.73
CA ILE A 8 -18.68 -14.72 13.61
C ILE A 8 -18.70 -15.31 12.20
N PHE A 9 -19.89 -15.54 11.63
CA PHE A 9 -20.02 -16.04 10.27
C PHE A 9 -19.39 -15.09 9.24
N PHE A 10 -19.77 -13.81 9.24
CA PHE A 10 -19.26 -12.85 8.27
C PHE A 10 -17.76 -12.60 8.42
N PHE A 11 -17.24 -12.63 9.65
CA PHE A 11 -15.79 -12.54 9.87
C PHE A 11 -15.04 -13.73 9.27
N LYS A 12 -15.52 -14.96 9.52
CA LYS A 12 -14.95 -16.19 8.94
C LYS A 12 -15.02 -16.16 7.42
N TRP A 13 -16.18 -15.81 6.87
CA TRP A 13 -16.36 -15.68 5.43
C TRP A 13 -15.38 -14.66 4.85
N SER A 14 -15.24 -13.49 5.48
CA SER A 14 -14.32 -12.44 5.05
C SER A 14 -12.87 -12.93 5.01
N LYS A 15 -12.43 -13.72 6.01
CA LYS A 15 -11.09 -14.35 6.00
C LYS A 15 -10.92 -15.27 4.78
N THR A 16 -11.86 -16.18 4.56
CA THR A 16 -11.78 -17.16 3.46
C THR A 16 -11.85 -16.48 2.09
N ALA A 17 -12.71 -15.48 1.95
CA ALA A 17 -12.88 -14.74 0.72
C ALA A 17 -11.66 -13.85 0.42
N LEU A 18 -11.09 -13.19 1.43
CA LEU A 18 -9.87 -12.39 1.27
C LEU A 18 -8.68 -13.26 0.86
N ASP A 19 -8.53 -14.44 1.44
CA ASP A 19 -7.48 -15.42 1.11
C ASP A 19 -7.58 -15.88 -0.37
N THR A 20 -8.80 -16.23 -0.78
CA THR A 20 -9.11 -16.60 -2.17
C THR A 20 -8.80 -15.45 -3.13
N TYR A 21 -9.31 -14.25 -2.87
CA TYR A 21 -9.07 -13.09 -3.73
C TYR A 21 -7.60 -12.68 -3.77
N THR A 22 -6.89 -12.72 -2.64
CA THR A 22 -5.45 -12.42 -2.60
C THR A 22 -4.67 -13.39 -3.49
N SER A 23 -5.00 -14.68 -3.44
CA SER A 23 -4.41 -15.71 -4.29
C SER A 23 -4.74 -15.49 -5.78
N THR A 24 -6.00 -15.17 -6.10
CA THR A 24 -6.41 -14.88 -7.48
C THR A 24 -5.75 -13.61 -8.02
N ILE A 25 -5.63 -12.53 -7.24
CA ILE A 25 -4.93 -11.30 -7.66
C ILE A 25 -3.45 -11.59 -7.89
N LYS A 26 -2.84 -12.40 -7.03
CA LYS A 26 -1.44 -12.84 -7.18
C LYS A 26 -1.24 -13.55 -8.51
N SER A 27 -2.17 -14.44 -8.89
CA SER A 27 -2.11 -15.19 -10.15
C SER A 27 -2.44 -14.32 -11.37
N ASN A 28 -3.61 -13.69 -11.38
CA ASN A 28 -4.20 -13.05 -12.55
C ASN A 28 -3.68 -11.64 -12.83
N TYR A 29 -3.01 -11.00 -11.86
CA TYR A 29 -2.53 -9.62 -12.01
C TYR A 29 -1.06 -9.49 -11.68
N PHE A 30 -0.65 -9.94 -10.49
CA PHE A 30 0.71 -9.70 -10.00
C PHE A 30 1.77 -10.47 -10.80
N LYS A 31 1.57 -11.78 -11.04
CA LYS A 31 2.51 -12.59 -11.84
C LYS A 31 2.71 -12.02 -13.25
N LEU A 32 1.63 -11.69 -13.95
CA LEU A 32 1.69 -11.10 -15.29
C LEU A 32 2.45 -9.77 -15.31
N LEU A 33 2.25 -8.93 -14.28
CA LEU A 33 2.96 -7.67 -14.16
C LEU A 33 4.44 -7.87 -13.85
N VAL A 34 4.80 -8.87 -13.03
CA VAL A 34 6.20 -9.25 -12.79
C VAL A 34 6.85 -9.67 -14.11
N GLU A 35 6.26 -10.64 -14.82
CA GLU A 35 6.79 -11.13 -16.10
C GLU A 35 7.00 -9.99 -17.10
N HIS A 36 6.05 -9.06 -17.19
CA HIS A 36 6.17 -7.88 -18.03
C HIS A 36 7.29 -6.93 -17.58
N CYS A 37 7.37 -6.61 -16.29
CA CYS A 37 8.30 -5.60 -15.76
C CYS A 37 9.75 -6.10 -15.65
N THR A 38 9.95 -7.36 -15.26
CA THR A 38 11.27 -7.93 -14.95
C THR A 38 11.83 -8.74 -16.10
N LYS A 39 10.99 -9.12 -17.07
CA LYS A 39 11.35 -10.05 -18.16
C LYS A 39 11.74 -11.44 -17.66
N ALA A 40 11.50 -11.76 -16.38
CA ALA A 40 11.60 -13.11 -15.88
C ALA A 40 10.53 -13.94 -16.60
N ARG A 41 10.96 -14.76 -17.56
CA ARG A 41 10.06 -15.73 -18.18
C ARG A 41 9.72 -16.75 -17.10
N ALA A 42 8.45 -17.09 -16.95
CA ALA A 42 7.98 -18.13 -16.03
C ALA A 42 8.65 -19.52 -16.23
N ASN A 43 9.43 -19.70 -17.29
CA ASN A 43 10.13 -20.95 -17.65
C ASN A 43 11.65 -20.91 -17.41
N ASP A 44 12.19 -19.87 -16.77
CA ASP A 44 13.63 -19.74 -16.54
C ASP A 44 13.91 -19.61 -15.04
N GLU A 45 14.09 -20.77 -14.40
CA GLU A 45 14.30 -20.86 -12.94
C GLU A 45 15.57 -20.15 -12.47
N GLU A 46 16.57 -19.96 -13.35
CA GLU A 46 17.83 -19.28 -13.00
C GLU A 46 17.69 -17.76 -13.01
N SER A 47 17.01 -17.17 -14.01
CA SER A 47 16.79 -15.72 -14.03
C SER A 47 15.72 -15.26 -13.04
N SER A 48 14.83 -16.17 -12.63
CA SER A 48 13.91 -15.97 -11.50
C SER A 48 14.61 -15.99 -10.13
N LYS A 49 15.76 -16.69 -10.01
CA LYS A 49 16.62 -16.69 -8.80
C LYS A 49 17.55 -15.49 -8.73
N MET A 50 17.91 -14.88 -9.87
CA MET A 50 18.77 -13.68 -9.91
C MET A 50 18.04 -12.36 -9.62
N PHE A 51 16.72 -12.32 -9.71
CA PHE A 51 15.95 -11.12 -9.38
C PHE A 51 15.44 -11.21 -7.94
N ASP A 52 16.31 -10.90 -6.99
CA ASP A 52 15.94 -10.81 -5.59
C ASP A 52 15.08 -9.56 -5.35
N ILE A 53 13.76 -9.74 -5.41
CA ILE A 53 12.77 -8.66 -5.26
C ILE A 53 12.80 -8.06 -3.83
N ASP A 54 13.50 -8.71 -2.90
CA ASP A 54 13.71 -8.20 -1.54
C ASP A 54 14.93 -7.24 -1.47
N GLU A 55 15.75 -7.17 -2.53
CA GLU A 55 16.90 -6.27 -2.65
C GLU A 55 16.55 -4.88 -3.22
N LEU A 56 15.28 -4.63 -3.57
CA LEU A 56 14.78 -3.31 -4.00
C LEU A 56 14.79 -2.23 -2.88
N GLY A 57 15.31 -2.57 -1.70
CA GLY A 57 15.63 -1.64 -0.63
C GLY A 57 17.13 -1.69 -0.30
N ALA A 58 17.96 -1.11 -1.17
CA ALA A 58 19.41 -1.03 -0.91
C ALA A 58 19.70 -0.27 0.40
N ASP A 59 20.42 -0.93 1.31
CA ASP A 59 20.99 -0.33 2.52
C ASP A 59 22.16 0.62 2.11
N PRO A 60 22.15 1.92 2.47
CA PRO A 60 23.05 2.92 1.86
C PRO A 60 24.54 2.85 2.25
N ARG A 61 25.03 1.76 2.87
CA ARG A 61 26.26 1.81 3.67
C ARG A 61 27.34 0.77 3.36
N VAL A 62 27.42 0.26 2.14
CA VAL A 62 28.60 -0.51 1.72
C VAL A 62 29.07 -0.03 0.36
N VAL A 63 30.03 0.90 0.35
CA VAL A 63 30.80 1.23 -0.86
C VAL A 63 31.87 0.13 -1.01
N LYS A 64 31.55 -0.91 -1.77
CA LYS A 64 32.57 -1.81 -2.32
C LYS A 64 33.15 -1.17 -3.59
N ASP A 65 34.43 -1.39 -3.84
CA ASP A 65 35.11 -0.87 -5.02
C ASP A 65 34.68 -1.66 -6.25
N ASP A 66 33.50 -1.30 -6.78
CA ASP A 66 32.80 -2.01 -7.85
C ASP A 66 33.40 -1.77 -9.24
N ARG A 67 34.62 -1.24 -9.33
CA ARG A 67 35.23 -0.80 -10.59
C ARG A 67 35.43 -1.93 -11.60
N GLU A 68 35.82 -3.11 -11.12
CA GLU A 68 35.97 -4.31 -11.95
C GLU A 68 34.61 -4.91 -12.34
N ASP A 69 33.60 -4.83 -11.47
CA ASP A 69 32.23 -5.27 -11.76
C ASP A 69 31.55 -4.35 -12.78
N ILE A 70 31.77 -3.04 -12.65
CA ILE A 70 31.32 -2.01 -13.60
C ILE A 70 31.99 -2.24 -14.97
N LYS A 71 33.30 -2.51 -15.02
CA LYS A 71 33.99 -2.84 -16.29
C LYS A 71 33.44 -4.10 -16.94
N ARG A 72 33.13 -5.13 -16.14
CA ARG A 72 32.56 -6.39 -16.63
C ARG A 72 31.14 -6.16 -17.20
N ARG A 73 30.29 -5.45 -16.44
CA ARG A 73 28.96 -5.02 -16.87
C ARG A 73 28.98 -4.13 -18.12
N LEU A 74 29.98 -3.26 -18.27
CA LEU A 74 30.18 -2.44 -19.47
C LEU A 74 30.53 -3.28 -20.69
N LYS A 75 31.43 -4.26 -20.57
CA LYS A 75 31.77 -5.18 -21.65
C LYS A 75 30.58 -6.06 -22.07
N ASP A 76 29.79 -6.53 -21.09
CA ASP A 76 28.59 -7.32 -21.37
C ASP A 76 27.47 -6.46 -21.99
N ALA A 77 27.30 -5.22 -21.55
CA ALA A 77 26.39 -4.27 -22.16
C ALA A 77 26.79 -3.93 -23.61
N GLN A 78 28.09 -3.81 -23.89
CA GLN A 78 28.61 -3.54 -25.22
C GLN A 78 28.37 -4.73 -26.17
N LYS A 79 28.51 -5.98 -25.69
CA LYS A 79 28.12 -7.19 -26.43
C LYS A 79 26.60 -7.26 -26.67
N GLN A 80 25.78 -6.83 -25.71
CA GLN A 80 24.33 -6.79 -25.87
C GLN A 80 23.84 -5.69 -26.82
N ILE A 81 24.61 -4.62 -27.04
CA ILE A 81 24.26 -3.57 -28.02
C ILE A 81 24.31 -4.14 -29.44
N TYR A 82 25.30 -4.97 -29.77
CA TYR A 82 25.38 -5.66 -31.06
C TYR A 82 24.27 -6.70 -31.26
N LEU A 83 23.80 -7.36 -30.19
CA LEU A 83 22.63 -8.24 -30.26
C LEU A 83 21.29 -7.49 -30.26
N LYS A 84 21.26 -6.21 -29.84
CA LYS A 84 20.02 -5.42 -29.73
C LYS A 84 19.50 -4.97 -31.09
N GLU A 85 20.34 -4.78 -32.10
CA GLU A 85 19.90 -4.26 -33.40
C GLU A 85 18.93 -5.22 -34.14
N GLU A 86 19.01 -6.54 -33.92
CA GLU A 86 18.04 -7.50 -34.48
C GLU A 86 16.78 -7.69 -33.61
N ILE A 87 16.84 -7.47 -32.29
CA ILE A 87 15.73 -7.78 -31.35
C ILE A 87 14.88 -6.53 -31.00
N VAL A 88 15.10 -5.39 -31.67
CA VAL A 88 14.35 -4.14 -31.43
C VAL A 88 12.95 -4.13 -32.07
N LYS A 89 12.62 -5.10 -32.95
CA LYS A 89 11.34 -5.08 -33.68
C LYS A 89 10.10 -5.55 -32.91
N THR A 90 10.20 -5.99 -31.64
CA THR A 90 9.03 -6.55 -30.90
C THR A 90 8.98 -6.25 -29.39
N LYS A 91 9.57 -5.15 -28.90
CA LYS A 91 9.65 -4.89 -27.45
C LYS A 91 8.85 -3.65 -27.02
N LYS A 92 7.74 -3.86 -26.29
CA LYS A 92 7.04 -2.76 -25.59
C LYS A 92 7.91 -2.28 -24.41
N PRO A 93 8.24 -0.98 -24.30
CA PRO A 93 9.03 -0.46 -23.19
C PRO A 93 8.23 -0.46 -21.88
N VAL A 94 8.87 -0.82 -20.77
CA VAL A 94 8.30 -0.75 -19.41
C VAL A 94 8.45 0.67 -18.88
N SER A 95 7.36 1.23 -18.36
CA SER A 95 7.28 2.56 -17.77
C SER A 95 7.56 2.54 -16.26
N LEU A 96 7.98 3.69 -15.73
CA LEU A 96 8.11 3.89 -14.28
C LEU A 96 6.78 3.69 -13.55
N GLY A 97 5.65 4.00 -14.21
CA GLY A 97 4.32 3.80 -13.68
C GLY A 97 4.01 2.32 -13.43
N GLU A 98 4.40 1.44 -14.34
CA GLU A 98 4.21 -0.01 -14.20
C GLU A 98 5.05 -0.57 -13.05
N LEU A 99 6.33 -0.15 -12.94
CA LEU A 99 7.20 -0.54 -11.83
C LEU A 99 6.69 -0.04 -10.46
N ALA A 100 6.22 1.21 -10.41
CA ALA A 100 5.61 1.75 -9.19
C ALA A 100 4.35 0.99 -8.80
N THR A 101 3.53 0.61 -9.78
CA THR A 101 2.30 -0.17 -9.57
C THR A 101 2.64 -1.57 -9.09
N LEU A 102 3.68 -2.19 -9.66
CA LEU A 102 4.19 -3.50 -9.25
C LEU A 102 4.63 -3.51 -7.78
N TYR A 103 5.46 -2.54 -7.39
CA TYR A 103 5.90 -2.41 -6.00
C TYR A 103 4.71 -2.26 -5.04
N ARG A 104 3.75 -1.39 -5.36
CA ARG A 104 2.60 -1.13 -4.49
C ARG A 104 1.68 -2.35 -4.39
N LEU A 105 1.43 -3.03 -5.50
CA LEU A 105 0.65 -4.26 -5.51
C LEU A 105 1.34 -5.36 -4.69
N LYS A 106 2.67 -5.54 -4.82
CA LYS A 106 3.46 -6.48 -3.98
C LYS A 106 3.24 -6.17 -2.50
N THR A 107 3.41 -4.91 -2.11
CA THR A 107 3.26 -4.49 -0.71
C THR A 107 1.84 -4.74 -0.20
N LEU A 108 0.81 -4.42 -0.98
CA LEU A 108 -0.58 -4.67 -0.60
C LEU A 108 -0.89 -6.16 -0.45
N LEU A 109 -0.43 -7.02 -1.37
CA LEU A 109 -0.59 -8.46 -1.26
C LEU A 109 0.07 -9.00 0.02
N LYS A 110 1.29 -8.55 0.33
CA LYS A 110 1.99 -8.91 1.58
C LYS A 110 1.23 -8.44 2.82
N MET A 111 0.60 -7.27 2.77
CA MET A 111 -0.24 -6.78 3.87
C MET A 111 -1.54 -7.58 4.03
N CYS A 112 -2.15 -8.02 2.93
CA CYS A 112 -3.29 -8.93 2.96
C CYS A 112 -2.91 -10.29 3.56
N GLU A 113 -1.79 -10.89 3.13
CA GLU A 113 -1.29 -12.17 3.67
C GLU A 113 -1.13 -12.09 5.21
N LYS A 114 -0.49 -11.03 5.71
CA LYS A 114 -0.38 -10.78 7.16
C LYS A 114 -1.73 -10.58 7.85
N LEU A 115 -2.65 -9.85 7.21
CA LEU A 115 -3.98 -9.62 7.78
C LEU A 115 -4.77 -10.93 7.87
N ILE A 116 -4.68 -11.77 6.84
CA ILE A 116 -5.29 -13.10 6.78
C ILE A 116 -4.79 -13.98 7.93
N GLU A 117 -3.50 -13.98 8.23
CA GLU A 117 -2.91 -14.73 9.35
C GLU A 117 -3.50 -14.29 10.70
N ILE A 118 -3.63 -12.97 10.92
CA ILE A 118 -4.23 -12.42 12.15
C ILE A 118 -5.73 -12.79 12.21
N MET A 119 -6.45 -12.67 11.09
CA MET A 119 -7.86 -13.06 11.00
C MET A 119 -8.04 -14.56 11.28
N ALA A 120 -7.14 -15.42 10.81
CA ALA A 120 -7.21 -16.87 11.07
C ALA A 120 -7.06 -17.19 12.56
N ARG A 121 -6.12 -16.54 13.26
CA ARG A 121 -6.00 -16.66 14.71
C ARG A 121 -7.23 -16.15 15.44
N MET A 122 -7.82 -15.04 14.98
CA MET A 122 -9.07 -14.53 15.54
C MET A 122 -10.26 -15.46 15.31
N VAL A 123 -10.36 -16.09 14.14
CA VAL A 123 -11.37 -17.12 13.86
C VAL A 123 -11.24 -18.27 14.86
N LYS A 124 -10.03 -18.79 15.04
CA LYS A 124 -9.75 -19.86 16.01
C LYS A 124 -10.14 -19.46 17.43
N TRP A 125 -9.72 -18.27 17.87
CA TRP A 125 -10.07 -17.74 19.18
C TRP A 125 -11.58 -17.59 19.39
N MET A 126 -12.30 -17.06 18.39
CA MET A 126 -13.76 -16.92 18.47
C MET A 126 -14.47 -18.27 18.53
N ASP A 127 -13.94 -19.30 17.87
CA ASP A 127 -14.48 -20.67 17.93
C ASP A 127 -14.33 -21.29 19.30
N GLU A 128 -13.16 -21.13 19.92
CA GLU A 128 -12.86 -21.60 21.28
C GLU A 128 -13.67 -20.85 22.35
N ASN A 129 -13.99 -19.58 22.10
CA ASN A 129 -14.64 -18.68 23.07
C ASN A 129 -16.11 -18.37 22.74
N LYS A 130 -16.78 -19.19 21.92
CA LYS A 130 -18.19 -18.98 21.52
C LYS A 130 -19.14 -18.78 22.69
N ALA A 131 -19.02 -19.58 23.74
CA ALA A 131 -19.90 -19.49 24.91
C ALA A 131 -19.75 -18.15 25.63
N LEU A 132 -18.50 -17.67 25.73
CA LEU A 132 -18.17 -16.40 26.36
C LEU A 132 -18.65 -15.21 25.51
N LEU A 133 -18.52 -15.28 24.18
CA LEU A 133 -19.09 -14.29 23.27
C LEU A 133 -20.63 -14.25 23.33
N ARG A 134 -21.30 -15.40 23.44
CA ARG A 134 -22.75 -15.49 23.62
C ARG A 134 -23.20 -14.87 24.94
N LYS A 135 -22.48 -15.13 26.03
CA LYS A 135 -22.75 -14.56 27.36
C LYS A 135 -22.78 -13.03 27.35
N PHE A 136 -21.92 -12.39 26.54
CA PHE A 136 -21.85 -10.94 26.43
C PHE A 136 -22.46 -10.38 25.13
N SER A 137 -23.29 -11.16 24.44
CA SER A 137 -23.80 -10.82 23.09
C SER A 137 -24.57 -9.50 23.02
N GLU A 138 -25.28 -9.10 24.07
CA GLU A 138 -26.01 -7.82 24.13
C GLU A 138 -25.07 -6.61 24.26
N SER A 139 -23.89 -6.82 24.87
CA SER A 139 -22.90 -5.78 25.13
C SER A 139 -21.83 -5.67 24.04
N ILE A 140 -21.47 -6.78 23.41
CA ILE A 140 -20.43 -6.85 22.38
C ILE A 140 -21.07 -6.67 21.00
N LYS A 141 -21.20 -5.42 20.57
CA LYS A 141 -21.80 -5.06 19.27
C LYS A 141 -20.76 -5.06 18.15
N ILE A 142 -20.27 -6.25 17.78
CA ILE A 142 -19.22 -6.40 16.75
C ILE A 142 -19.75 -6.50 15.31
N PHE A 143 -21.06 -6.70 15.13
CA PHE A 143 -21.67 -6.89 13.81
C PHE A 143 -21.36 -5.78 12.80
N PRO A 144 -21.43 -4.47 13.14
CA PRO A 144 -21.12 -3.40 12.18
C PRO A 144 -19.69 -3.49 11.64
N PHE A 145 -18.73 -3.89 12.47
CA PHE A 145 -17.34 -4.07 12.06
C PHE A 145 -17.17 -5.30 11.15
N CYS A 146 -17.80 -6.42 11.51
CA CYS A 146 -17.80 -7.62 10.67
C CYS A 146 -18.46 -7.38 9.31
N ARG A 147 -19.57 -6.64 9.29
CA ARG A 147 -20.24 -6.23 8.05
C ARG A 147 -19.34 -5.34 7.19
N LYS A 148 -18.65 -4.37 7.79
CA LYS A 148 -17.75 -3.49 7.05
C LYS A 148 -16.53 -4.23 6.47
N MET A 149 -16.01 -5.23 7.18
CA MET A 149 -14.98 -6.14 6.64
C MET A 149 -15.52 -6.98 5.48
N PHE A 150 -16.73 -7.52 5.61
CA PHE A 150 -17.39 -8.24 4.53
C PHE A 150 -17.54 -7.37 3.27
N GLU A 151 -18.06 -6.16 3.43
CA GLU A 151 -18.23 -5.17 2.36
C GLU A 151 -16.89 -4.84 1.68
N ALA A 152 -15.84 -4.66 2.48
CA ALA A 152 -14.49 -4.42 2.00
C ALA A 152 -13.94 -5.61 1.18
N VAL A 153 -14.12 -6.84 1.65
CA VAL A 153 -13.68 -8.04 0.91
C VAL A 153 -14.46 -8.20 -0.41
N CYS A 154 -15.77 -7.93 -0.43
CA CYS A 154 -16.54 -7.92 -1.66
C CYS A 154 -16.06 -6.82 -2.63
N ALA A 155 -15.68 -5.65 -2.12
CA ALA A 155 -15.10 -4.58 -2.93
C ALA A 155 -13.79 -5.00 -3.60
N VAL A 156 -12.96 -5.85 -2.97
CA VAL A 156 -11.78 -6.44 -3.64
C VAL A 156 -12.20 -7.20 -4.91
N GLY A 157 -13.22 -8.04 -4.80
CA GLY A 157 -13.78 -8.79 -5.92
C GLY A 157 -14.28 -7.88 -7.03
N GLU A 158 -14.99 -6.79 -6.71
CA GLU A 158 -15.47 -5.82 -7.70
C GLU A 158 -14.31 -5.03 -8.36
N ILE A 159 -13.34 -4.56 -7.57
CA ILE A 159 -12.18 -3.79 -8.06
C ILE A 159 -11.41 -4.61 -9.09
N PHE A 160 -11.16 -5.89 -8.83
CA PHE A 160 -10.41 -6.77 -9.72
C PHE A 160 -11.30 -7.64 -10.63
N GLN A 161 -12.62 -7.37 -10.69
CA GLN A 161 -13.59 -8.12 -11.49
C GLN A 161 -13.42 -9.65 -11.34
N LEU A 162 -13.30 -10.11 -10.10
CA LEU A 162 -13.12 -11.50 -9.71
C LEU A 162 -14.48 -12.13 -9.41
N LYS A 163 -14.57 -13.45 -9.58
CA LYS A 163 -15.83 -14.16 -9.38
C LYS A 163 -16.26 -14.03 -7.92
N SER A 164 -17.51 -13.62 -7.68
CA SER A 164 -18.06 -13.54 -6.33
C SER A 164 -18.04 -14.91 -5.67
N ILE A 165 -17.60 -14.92 -4.41
CA ILE A 165 -17.67 -16.09 -3.56
C ILE A 165 -19.09 -16.16 -2.98
N GLU A 166 -19.66 -17.35 -2.92
CA GLU A 166 -21.03 -17.55 -2.49
C GLU A 166 -21.23 -17.10 -1.03
N TRP A 167 -22.20 -16.22 -0.81
CA TRP A 167 -22.62 -15.75 0.52
C TRP A 167 -24.14 -15.69 0.66
N GLN A 168 -24.87 -15.65 -0.46
CA GLN A 168 -26.33 -15.48 -0.52
C GLN A 168 -27.09 -16.67 0.06
N SER A 169 -26.50 -17.88 0.04
CA SER A 169 -27.10 -19.09 0.60
C SER A 169 -27.04 -19.16 2.13
N CYS A 170 -26.34 -18.22 2.80
CA CYS A 170 -26.25 -18.24 4.25
C CYS A 170 -27.53 -17.71 4.92
N LYS A 171 -27.86 -18.26 6.10
CA LYS A 171 -29.04 -17.84 6.89
C LYS A 171 -29.02 -16.36 7.31
N TYR A 172 -27.86 -15.72 7.30
CA TYR A 172 -27.68 -14.32 7.72
C TYR A 172 -27.70 -13.33 6.56
N ALA A 173 -27.86 -13.79 5.32
CA ALA A 173 -27.76 -12.94 4.11
C ALA A 173 -28.71 -11.74 4.16
N LYS A 174 -29.92 -11.91 4.72
CA LYS A 174 -30.90 -10.84 4.90
C LYS A 174 -30.41 -9.68 5.77
N MET A 175 -29.46 -9.92 6.68
CA MET A 175 -28.90 -8.87 7.56
C MET A 175 -27.98 -7.89 6.82
N LEU A 176 -27.53 -8.24 5.60
CA LEU A 176 -26.73 -7.36 4.76
C LEU A 176 -27.60 -6.40 3.93
N ASP A 177 -28.90 -6.66 3.83
CA ASP A 177 -29.86 -5.91 3.00
C ASP A 177 -29.33 -5.59 1.58
N PRO A 178 -28.90 -6.59 0.80
CA PRO A 178 -28.19 -6.37 -0.47
C PRO A 178 -29.15 -5.89 -1.59
N SER A 179 -28.68 -4.99 -2.44
CA SER A 179 -29.32 -4.75 -3.74
C SER A 179 -29.09 -5.93 -4.71
N LYS A 180 -29.86 -6.03 -5.80
CA LYS A 180 -29.71 -7.09 -6.81
C LYS A 180 -28.31 -7.14 -7.46
N THR A 181 -27.58 -6.03 -7.44
CA THR A 181 -26.26 -5.89 -8.05
C THR A 181 -25.11 -5.97 -7.04
N ASP A 182 -25.40 -5.86 -5.74
CA ASP A 182 -24.36 -5.77 -4.72
C ASP A 182 -23.63 -7.10 -4.55
N TYR A 183 -22.32 -7.03 -4.34
CA TYR A 183 -21.46 -8.17 -3.99
C TYR A 183 -21.48 -9.29 -5.04
N SER A 184 -21.82 -8.95 -6.28
CA SER A 184 -22.00 -9.89 -7.38
C SER A 184 -21.09 -9.52 -8.55
N CYS A 185 -20.21 -10.43 -8.90
CA CYS A 185 -19.36 -10.38 -10.07
C CYS A 185 -19.28 -11.80 -10.65
N LYS A 186 -19.57 -11.93 -11.94
CA LYS A 186 -19.52 -13.22 -12.65
C LYS A 186 -18.22 -13.41 -13.42
N LEU A 187 -17.47 -12.33 -13.61
CA LEU A 187 -16.21 -12.33 -14.34
C LEU A 187 -15.10 -12.87 -13.44
N ASN A 188 -14.05 -13.41 -14.06
CA ASN A 188 -12.80 -13.71 -13.38
C ASN A 188 -11.67 -13.12 -14.22
N ALA A 189 -11.56 -11.79 -14.17
CA ALA A 189 -10.69 -11.04 -15.05
C ALA A 189 -9.21 -11.31 -14.79
N GLU A 190 -8.41 -11.02 -15.81
CA GLU A 190 -6.96 -11.16 -15.83
C GLU A 190 -6.34 -9.89 -16.43
N LEU A 191 -5.16 -9.51 -15.96
CA LEU A 191 -4.49 -8.29 -16.41
C LEU A 191 -4.09 -8.40 -17.88
N GLN A 192 -4.63 -7.52 -18.71
CA GLN A 192 -4.22 -7.42 -20.12
C GLN A 192 -3.12 -6.36 -20.28
N ILE A 193 -1.91 -6.80 -20.61
CA ILE A 193 -0.76 -5.91 -20.86
C ILE A 193 -0.88 -5.24 -22.23
N LEU A 194 -1.53 -4.08 -22.25
CA LEU A 194 -1.65 -3.20 -23.41
C LEU A 194 -0.50 -2.17 -23.45
N GLU A 195 -0.62 -1.11 -24.23
CA GLU A 195 0.31 0.02 -24.11
C GLU A 195 0.17 0.68 -22.74
N ALA A 196 1.29 1.01 -22.09
CA ALA A 196 1.30 1.56 -20.73
C ALA A 196 0.36 2.75 -20.54
N LYS A 197 0.26 3.65 -21.54
CA LYS A 197 -0.65 4.81 -21.51
C LYS A 197 -2.13 4.45 -21.45
N VAL A 198 -2.50 3.25 -21.91
CA VAL A 198 -3.88 2.76 -21.97
C VAL A 198 -4.27 2.11 -20.66
N TYR A 199 -3.54 1.07 -20.23
CA TYR A 199 -3.97 0.24 -19.10
C TYR A 199 -3.41 0.69 -17.74
N CYS A 200 -2.19 1.23 -17.70
CA CYS A 200 -1.51 1.55 -16.45
C CYS A 200 -2.27 2.61 -15.62
N PRO A 201 -2.83 3.69 -16.19
CA PRO A 201 -3.66 4.65 -15.46
C PRO A 201 -4.86 3.99 -14.76
N GLN A 202 -5.55 3.08 -15.45
CA GLN A 202 -6.69 2.35 -14.92
C GLN A 202 -6.26 1.42 -13.78
N PHE A 203 -5.15 0.71 -13.97
CA PHE A 203 -4.61 -0.23 -13.01
C PHE A 203 -4.05 0.45 -11.75
N MET A 204 -3.47 1.65 -11.88
CA MET A 204 -3.10 2.51 -10.74
C MET A 204 -4.31 2.87 -9.88
N THR A 205 -5.46 3.19 -10.50
CA THR A 205 -6.71 3.42 -9.75
C THR A 205 -7.16 2.17 -9.00
N MET A 206 -7.09 0.99 -9.62
CA MET A 206 -7.40 -0.28 -8.95
C MET A 206 -6.53 -0.49 -7.71
N VAL A 207 -5.22 -0.25 -7.82
CA VAL A 207 -4.27 -0.38 -6.71
C VAL A 207 -4.56 0.64 -5.60
N ASN A 208 -4.97 1.87 -5.95
CA ASN A 208 -5.41 2.87 -4.98
C ASN A 208 -6.68 2.44 -4.22
N TYR A 209 -7.66 1.89 -4.92
CA TYR A 209 -8.87 1.36 -4.29
C TYR A 209 -8.54 0.16 -3.42
N PHE A 210 -7.69 -0.75 -3.89
CA PHE A 210 -7.27 -1.90 -3.10
C PHE A 210 -6.59 -1.48 -1.80
N ARG A 211 -5.69 -0.48 -1.85
CA ARG A 211 -5.10 0.12 -0.64
C ARG A 211 -6.16 0.62 0.33
N THR A 212 -7.18 1.32 -0.16
CA THR A 212 -8.29 1.85 0.65
C THR A 212 -9.07 0.73 1.33
N VAL A 213 -9.35 -0.33 0.60
CA VAL A 213 -10.03 -1.53 1.13
C VAL A 213 -9.21 -2.19 2.23
N VAL A 214 -7.90 -2.39 2.05
CA VAL A 214 -7.03 -2.98 3.09
C VAL A 214 -7.02 -2.13 4.36
N TYR A 215 -6.98 -0.80 4.22
CA TYR A 215 -7.09 0.11 5.35
C TYR A 215 -8.43 -0.04 6.10
N ILE A 216 -9.55 -0.06 5.35
CA ILE A 216 -10.89 -0.22 5.93
C ILE A 216 -11.02 -1.53 6.69
N MET A 217 -10.49 -2.63 6.15
CA MET A 217 -10.47 -3.92 6.83
C MET A 217 -9.68 -3.84 8.15
N GLY A 218 -8.47 -3.27 8.11
CA GLY A 218 -7.65 -3.10 9.31
C GLY A 218 -8.33 -2.25 10.38
N CYS A 219 -8.88 -1.08 10.03
CA CYS A 219 -9.60 -0.23 10.98
C CYS A 219 -10.84 -0.92 11.56
N SER A 220 -11.59 -1.65 10.72
CA SER A 220 -12.78 -2.37 11.18
C SER A 220 -12.40 -3.51 12.13
N PHE A 221 -11.30 -4.22 11.85
CA PHE A 221 -10.80 -5.25 12.74
C PHE A 221 -10.32 -4.66 14.08
N THR A 222 -9.60 -3.53 14.07
CA THR A 222 -9.23 -2.83 15.31
C THR A 222 -10.46 -2.45 16.13
N GLY A 223 -11.49 -1.86 15.52
CA GLY A 223 -12.73 -1.50 16.23
C GLY A 223 -13.50 -2.70 16.76
N MET A 224 -13.45 -3.84 16.06
CA MET A 224 -13.99 -5.11 16.56
C MET A 224 -13.26 -5.55 17.84
N LEU A 225 -11.91 -5.55 17.83
CA LEU A 225 -11.11 -5.93 18.99
C LEU A 225 -11.36 -5.01 20.19
N GLU A 226 -11.40 -3.69 19.97
CA GLU A 226 -11.72 -2.71 21.01
C GLU A 226 -13.08 -2.99 21.65
N THR A 227 -14.09 -3.30 20.83
CA THR A 227 -15.44 -3.65 21.32
C THR A 227 -15.44 -4.93 22.16
N ILE A 228 -14.66 -5.93 21.77
CA ILE A 228 -14.48 -7.18 22.54
C ILE A 228 -13.79 -6.88 23.87
N PHE A 229 -12.78 -6.02 23.87
CA PHE A 229 -11.98 -5.68 25.05
C PHE A 229 -12.71 -4.85 26.10
N LEU A 230 -13.83 -4.23 25.75
CA LEU A 230 -14.72 -3.58 26.74
C LEU A 230 -15.31 -4.56 27.75
N LYS A 231 -15.42 -5.85 27.40
CA LYS A 231 -16.07 -6.87 28.25
C LYS A 231 -15.18 -8.07 28.54
N ILE A 232 -14.20 -8.35 27.68
CA ILE A 232 -13.33 -9.51 27.78
C ILE A 232 -11.92 -9.00 27.99
N SER A 233 -11.29 -9.38 29.11
CA SER A 233 -9.93 -8.96 29.41
C SER A 233 -8.99 -9.23 28.24
N HIS A 234 -8.13 -8.25 27.95
CA HIS A 234 -7.08 -8.36 26.94
C HIS A 234 -6.17 -9.59 27.13
N GLU A 235 -6.03 -10.12 28.34
CA GLU A 235 -5.24 -11.32 28.62
C GLU A 235 -5.90 -12.60 28.10
N ARG A 236 -7.23 -12.57 27.92
CA ARG A 236 -8.00 -13.70 27.40
C ARG A 236 -8.05 -13.75 25.88
N CYS A 237 -7.47 -12.77 25.19
CA CYS A 237 -7.41 -12.71 23.73
C CYS A 237 -5.96 -12.55 23.27
N GLU A 238 -5.50 -13.48 22.44
CA GLU A 238 -4.13 -13.47 21.93
C GLU A 238 -3.87 -12.29 20.97
N ILE A 239 -4.88 -11.90 20.19
CA ILE A 239 -4.73 -10.93 19.11
C ILE A 239 -4.64 -9.51 19.66
N ARG A 240 -3.63 -8.75 19.23
CA ARG A 240 -3.43 -7.35 19.66
C ARG A 240 -3.65 -6.37 18.51
N SER A 241 -4.32 -5.25 18.79
CA SER A 241 -4.50 -4.16 17.82
C SER A 241 -3.18 -3.59 17.29
N ARG A 242 -2.06 -3.74 18.03
CA ARG A 242 -0.72 -3.35 17.58
C ARG A 242 -0.26 -4.10 16.33
N GLU A 243 -0.66 -5.35 16.17
CA GLU A 243 -0.31 -6.17 15.00
C GLU A 243 -1.00 -5.63 13.75
N ILE A 244 -2.28 -5.30 13.86
CA ILE A 244 -3.07 -4.67 12.79
C ILE A 244 -2.52 -3.26 12.47
N ASN A 245 -2.20 -2.47 13.50
CA ASN A 245 -1.62 -1.13 13.30
C ASN A 245 -0.27 -1.19 12.59
N SER A 246 0.51 -2.26 12.76
CA SER A 246 1.77 -2.46 12.04
C SER A 246 1.53 -2.70 10.54
N ILE A 247 0.44 -3.37 10.17
CA ILE A 247 0.00 -3.52 8.77
C ILE A 247 -0.39 -2.15 8.19
N LEU A 248 -1.20 -1.38 8.92
CA LEU A 248 -1.68 -0.07 8.45
C LEU A 248 -0.54 0.92 8.17
N LYS A 249 0.52 0.91 9.00
CA LYS A 249 1.73 1.73 8.81
C LYS A 249 2.57 1.33 7.59
N LEU A 250 2.43 0.10 7.13
CA LEU A 250 3.18 -0.44 5.99
C LEU A 250 2.41 -0.35 4.66
N LEU A 251 1.21 0.23 4.67
CA LEU A 251 0.46 0.47 3.43
C LEU A 251 1.25 1.43 2.51
N PRO A 252 1.35 1.12 1.21
CA PRO A 252 2.06 2.00 0.28
C PRO A 252 1.34 3.35 0.17
N PRO A 253 2.03 4.42 -0.28
CA PRO A 253 1.37 5.69 -0.58
C PRO A 253 0.40 5.57 -1.76
N GLN A 254 -0.65 6.39 -1.75
CA GLN A 254 -1.63 6.52 -2.83
C GLN A 254 -1.01 7.24 -4.05
N PHE A 255 -1.40 6.85 -5.27
CA PHE A 255 -1.18 7.69 -6.46
C PHE A 255 -2.02 8.97 -6.36
N LEU A 256 -1.43 10.11 -6.72
CA LEU A 256 -2.09 11.43 -6.64
C LEU A 256 -3.17 11.65 -7.71
N PHE A 257 -3.24 10.75 -8.70
CA PHE A 257 -4.22 10.77 -9.76
C PHE A 257 -5.07 9.50 -9.65
N THR A 258 -6.37 9.65 -9.90
CA THR A 258 -7.32 8.55 -10.10
C THR A 258 -8.03 8.83 -11.41
N LYS A 259 -7.94 7.91 -12.37
CA LYS A 259 -8.82 7.91 -13.54
C LYS A 259 -10.14 7.26 -13.15
N ASP A 260 -11.24 7.69 -13.77
CA ASP A 260 -12.52 6.99 -13.66
C ASP A 260 -12.32 5.51 -13.98
N TYR A 261 -12.58 4.68 -12.97
CA TYR A 261 -12.37 3.25 -13.00
C TYR A 261 -13.69 2.54 -12.73
N ALA A 262 -14.14 1.77 -13.74
CA ALA A 262 -15.23 0.80 -13.70
C ALA A 262 -16.60 1.31 -13.19
N LYS A 263 -17.68 0.67 -13.64
CA LYS A 263 -18.99 0.82 -13.01
C LYS A 263 -19.00 -0.02 -11.72
N LEU A 264 -18.37 0.50 -10.66
CA LEU A 264 -18.45 -0.08 -9.31
C LEU A 264 -19.91 -0.05 -8.83
N SER A 265 -20.29 -1.00 -7.96
CA SER A 265 -21.61 -0.93 -7.33
C SER A 265 -21.70 0.33 -6.46
N ARG A 266 -22.92 0.84 -6.23
CA ARG A 266 -23.13 2.02 -5.37
C ARG A 266 -22.49 1.84 -3.99
N ARG A 267 -22.57 0.63 -3.40
CA ARG A 267 -21.96 0.33 -2.10
C ARG A 267 -20.44 0.40 -2.16
N THR A 268 -19.82 -0.21 -3.17
CA THR A 268 -18.37 -0.14 -3.34
C THR A 268 -17.90 1.29 -3.59
N SER A 269 -18.61 2.08 -4.39
CA SER A 269 -18.32 3.50 -4.59
C SER A 269 -18.35 4.25 -3.25
N MET A 270 -19.44 4.13 -2.48
CA MET A 270 -19.56 4.78 -1.17
C MET A 270 -18.46 4.35 -0.19
N LEU A 271 -18.06 3.07 -0.21
CA LEU A 271 -16.99 2.56 0.64
C LEU A 271 -15.63 3.19 0.30
N LEU A 272 -15.41 3.55 -0.97
CA LEU A 272 -14.13 4.04 -1.50
C LEU A 272 -14.06 5.58 -1.61
N GLU A 273 -15.14 6.30 -1.31
CA GLU A 273 -15.23 7.77 -1.41
C GLU A 273 -14.16 8.51 -0.59
N ILE A 274 -13.77 7.95 0.56
CA ILE A 274 -12.86 8.60 1.51
C ILE A 274 -11.61 7.73 1.70
N PRO A 275 -10.61 7.82 0.80
CA PRO A 275 -9.37 7.05 0.93
C PRO A 275 -8.51 7.56 2.10
N PRO A 276 -7.70 6.68 2.72
CA PRO A 276 -6.83 7.07 3.82
C PRO A 276 -5.72 8.01 3.32
N LYS A 277 -5.51 9.11 4.04
CA LYS A 277 -4.49 10.13 3.71
C LYS A 277 -3.09 9.52 3.65
N ASN A 278 -2.25 10.06 2.78
CA ASN A 278 -0.82 9.73 2.78
C ASN A 278 -0.16 10.38 4.00
N GLU A 279 0.54 9.60 4.83
CA GLU A 279 1.30 10.13 5.98
C GLU A 279 2.39 11.11 5.55
N ARG A 280 2.93 10.93 4.35
CA ARG A 280 3.90 11.81 3.72
C ARG A 280 3.27 12.43 2.48
N SER A 281 2.89 13.70 2.58
CA SER A 281 2.55 14.50 1.40
C SER A 281 3.71 15.43 1.12
N PHE A 282 4.21 15.39 -0.12
CA PHE A 282 5.04 16.49 -0.62
C PHE A 282 4.07 17.58 -1.07
N PRO A 283 4.24 18.84 -0.64
CA PRO A 283 3.46 19.93 -1.19
C PRO A 283 3.77 20.00 -2.69
N MET A 284 2.80 19.57 -3.50
CA MET A 284 2.85 19.79 -4.94
C MET A 284 2.72 21.31 -5.13
N VAL A 285 3.74 21.93 -5.72
CA VAL A 285 3.56 23.27 -6.28
C VAL A 285 2.41 23.13 -7.27
N SER A 286 1.27 23.75 -6.97
CA SER A 286 0.15 23.78 -7.90
C SER A 286 0.70 24.30 -9.23
N GLU A 287 0.70 23.47 -10.26
CA GLU A 287 0.82 23.95 -11.64
C GLU A 287 -0.40 24.84 -11.86
N ARG A 288 -0.25 26.14 -11.56
CA ARG A 288 -1.17 27.13 -12.09
C ARG A 288 -1.02 27.00 -13.61
N PRO A 289 -2.11 26.86 -14.37
CA PRO A 289 -2.02 26.96 -15.80
C PRO A 289 -1.38 28.32 -16.10
N ILE A 290 -0.23 28.28 -16.77
CA ILE A 290 0.38 29.46 -17.37
C ILE A 290 -0.61 29.88 -18.44
N LEU A 291 -1.51 30.79 -18.09
CA LEU A 291 -2.25 31.57 -19.07
C LEU A 291 -1.21 32.45 -19.75
N ASP A 292 -0.84 32.06 -20.95
CA ASP A 292 -0.09 32.87 -21.91
C ASP A 292 -0.86 34.17 -22.18
N ALA A 293 -0.57 35.19 -21.38
CA ALA A 293 -0.91 36.57 -21.67
C ALA A 293 0.35 37.26 -22.22
N SER A 294 0.69 36.92 -23.46
CA SER A 294 1.61 37.69 -24.28
C SER A 294 0.90 38.93 -24.81
N SER A 295 0.93 40.05 -24.07
CA SER A 295 1.02 41.36 -24.72
C SER A 295 1.51 42.47 -23.78
N THR A 296 2.49 43.20 -24.30
CA THR A 296 2.87 44.57 -23.97
C THR A 296 3.50 44.89 -22.61
N ARG A 297 4.83 44.75 -22.59
CA ARG A 297 5.72 45.72 -21.90
C ARG A 297 5.43 47.14 -22.40
N LYS A 298 5.03 48.04 -21.50
CA LYS A 298 5.40 49.47 -21.57
C LYS A 298 5.74 49.99 -20.18
N SER A 299 6.95 50.49 -20.07
CA SER A 299 7.51 51.24 -18.95
C SER A 299 6.77 52.56 -18.73
N SER A 300 6.53 52.95 -17.48
CA SER A 300 6.67 54.34 -17.06
C SER A 300 6.92 54.45 -15.55
N LYS A 301 7.75 55.45 -15.23
CA LYS A 301 8.42 55.75 -13.96
C LYS A 301 7.59 56.80 -13.21
N SER A 302 7.84 56.93 -11.90
CA SER A 302 7.46 58.03 -10.97
C SER A 302 6.05 57.94 -10.37
N LYS A 303 5.76 58.26 -9.10
CA LYS A 303 6.46 59.06 -8.07
C LYS A 303 5.93 58.69 -6.67
N SER A 304 6.77 58.94 -5.67
CA SER A 304 6.60 58.84 -4.23
C SER A 304 5.37 59.53 -3.62
N LYS A 305 4.83 58.96 -2.51
CA LYS A 305 4.45 59.71 -1.30
C LYS A 305 4.60 58.84 -0.04
N LYS A 306 5.24 59.44 0.97
CA LYS A 306 5.46 58.97 2.34
C LYS A 306 4.19 59.18 3.18
N ASP A 307 4.04 58.38 4.25
CA ASP A 307 3.75 58.77 5.65
C ASP A 307 3.70 57.45 6.47
N SER A 308 4.71 57.05 7.26
CA SER A 308 5.21 57.51 8.57
C SER A 308 4.31 57.20 9.78
N HIS A 309 4.67 56.15 10.54
CA HIS A 309 4.72 56.04 12.01
C HIS A 309 5.54 54.76 12.31
N LYS A 310 6.85 54.77 12.68
CA LYS A 310 7.51 55.15 13.96
C LYS A 310 6.86 54.39 15.14
N SER A 311 7.49 53.35 15.69
CA SER A 311 8.59 53.38 16.68
C SER A 311 9.41 52.06 16.66
N GLU A 312 10.72 52.07 16.44
CA GLU A 312 11.82 52.02 17.46
C GLU A 312 11.96 50.67 18.19
N SER A 313 13.14 50.07 18.40
CA SER A 313 14.50 50.36 17.94
C SER A 313 15.46 49.15 18.15
N LYS A 314 16.43 49.02 17.24
CA LYS A 314 17.88 48.73 17.41
C LYS A 314 18.31 47.50 18.23
N LYS A 315 18.88 46.47 17.59
CA LYS A 315 20.28 46.31 17.12
C LYS A 315 21.32 46.15 18.25
N SER A 316 22.04 45.03 18.23
CA SER A 316 23.50 45.06 18.06
C SER A 316 24.06 43.71 17.59
N LYS A 317 24.87 43.79 16.52
CA LYS A 317 25.67 42.72 15.92
C LYS A 317 26.89 42.43 16.81
N LYS A 318 27.36 41.17 16.83
CA LYS A 318 28.79 40.87 16.94
C LYS A 318 29.15 39.61 16.14
N ARG A 319 29.98 39.81 15.11
CA ARG A 319 30.83 38.79 14.48
C ARG A 319 31.89 38.34 15.51
N ILE A 320 32.42 37.12 15.38
CA ILE A 320 33.87 36.82 15.15
C ILE A 320 34.15 35.30 15.17
N LYS A 321 34.81 34.86 14.09
CA LYS A 321 35.86 33.82 13.90
C LYS A 321 35.86 32.49 14.67
N SER A 322 35.78 31.42 13.87
CA SER A 322 36.80 30.36 13.66
C SER A 322 37.89 30.11 14.72
N GLN A 323 38.02 28.83 15.13
CA GLN A 323 39.33 28.20 15.29
C GLN A 323 39.27 26.67 15.10
N LYS A 324 40.12 26.19 14.18
CA LYS A 324 40.61 24.82 14.02
C LYS A 324 41.81 24.62 14.94
N THR A 325 41.96 23.41 15.51
CA THR A 325 43.21 22.68 15.83
C THR A 325 42.77 21.30 16.35
N SER A 326 42.99 20.15 15.70
CA SER A 326 44.24 19.36 15.57
C SER A 326 44.94 19.17 16.92
N GLN A 327 45.06 17.98 17.51
CA GLN A 327 46.01 16.89 17.20
C GLN A 327 45.81 15.79 18.29
N LYS A 328 45.72 14.50 17.99
CA LYS A 328 46.78 13.47 17.77
C LYS A 328 47.30 12.79 19.06
N SER A 329 47.49 11.47 18.93
CA SER A 329 48.20 10.50 19.81
C SER A 329 47.45 10.05 21.08
N GLY A 330 47.49 8.80 21.52
CA GLY A 330 48.25 7.63 21.06
C GLY A 330 47.76 6.36 21.79
N HIS A 331 48.10 5.22 21.19
CA HIS A 331 48.00 3.86 21.72
C HIS A 331 48.34 3.69 23.20
N GLU A 332 47.62 2.83 23.93
CA GLU A 332 48.24 1.63 24.48
C GLU A 332 47.25 0.51 24.84
N LYS A 333 47.74 -0.72 24.65
CA LYS A 333 47.07 -2.02 24.83
C LYS A 333 47.06 -2.40 26.31
N ARG A 334 46.10 -3.24 26.73
CA ARG A 334 46.38 -4.55 27.37
C ARG A 334 45.13 -5.43 27.46
N ARG A 335 45.28 -6.66 26.98
CA ARG A 335 44.40 -7.82 27.19
C ARG A 335 44.71 -8.43 28.57
N CYS A 336 43.71 -9.06 29.19
CA CYS A 336 43.62 -10.52 29.42
C CYS A 336 42.83 -10.88 30.70
N PHE A 337 41.91 -11.85 30.53
CA PHE A 337 41.56 -13.00 31.39
C PHE A 337 41.15 -12.74 32.86
N ARG A 338 39.94 -13.11 33.30
CA ARG A 338 39.29 -14.45 33.48
C ARG A 338 39.53 -14.95 34.90
N GLU A 339 38.44 -15.34 35.57
CA GLU A 339 38.22 -16.53 36.41
C GLU A 339 36.89 -16.28 37.16
N GLU A 340 35.92 -17.20 37.21
CA GLU A 340 35.93 -18.66 37.04
C GLU A 340 34.80 -19.15 36.13
#